data_AF-A0A382LIR6-F1
#
_entry.id   AF-A0A382LIR6-F1
#
_cell.length_a   1.000
_cell.length_b   1.000
_cell.length_c   1.000
_cell.angle_alpha   90.00
_cell.angle_beta   90.00
_cell.angle_gamma   90.00
#
_symmetry.space_group_name_H-M   'P 1'
#
loop_
_entity.id
_entity.type
_entity.pdbx_description
1 polymer ?
#
loop_
_entity_poly.entity_id
_entity_poly.type
_entity_poly.pdbx_seq_one_letter_code
_entity_poly.pdbx_strand_id
1 'polypeptide(L)'
;MDGSLRPRTHEVFSKLIEDGHKVFIWSGVGIRTKDMERLDLTELISGIFVKPITEFEDGLDRFDVQPRPDFVIDDHREIVEAFGGIHIEPYYFRAAEDGQMDDIYQSITDFSETGKSTHRGFKCP
;
A
#
# COMPACT_ATOMS: atom_id res chain seq x y z
N MET A 1 -10.97 5.88 13.95
CA MET A 1 -10.46 6.31 12.63
C MET A 1 -11.44 7.34 12.07
N ASP A 2 -10.97 8.51 11.66
CA ASP A 2 -11.83 9.60 11.15
C ASP A 2 -12.21 9.46 9.67
N GLY A 3 -11.64 8.46 8.97
CA GLY A 3 -11.93 8.17 7.57
C GLY A 3 -11.31 9.17 6.59
N SER A 4 -10.41 10.02 7.07
CA SER A 4 -9.59 10.91 6.24
C SER A 4 -8.41 10.17 5.62
N LEU A 5 -7.86 10.72 4.54
CA LEU A 5 -6.61 10.25 3.97
C LEU A 5 -5.43 10.71 4.81
N ARG A 6 -4.38 9.88 4.83
CA ARG A 6 -3.06 10.32 5.28
C ARG A 6 -2.61 11.50 4.39
N PRO A 7 -1.97 12.54 4.94
CA PRO A 7 -1.50 13.65 4.14
C PRO A 7 -0.68 13.17 2.94
N ARG A 8 -0.84 13.86 1.81
CA ARG A 8 -0.12 13.59 0.56
C ARG A 8 -0.47 12.29 -0.18
N THR A 9 -1.53 11.59 0.22
CA THR A 9 -1.96 10.34 -0.47
C THR A 9 -2.17 10.54 -1.96
N HIS A 10 -2.94 11.56 -2.36
CA HIS A 10 -3.22 11.83 -3.78
C HIS A 10 -1.95 12.13 -4.57
N GLU A 11 -1.11 13.00 -4.04
CA GLU A 11 0.15 13.42 -4.68
C GLU A 11 1.10 12.24 -4.87
N VAL A 12 1.20 11.35 -3.87
CA VAL A 12 2.06 10.17 -3.95
C VAL A 12 1.49 9.14 -4.93
N PHE A 13 0.18 8.88 -4.90
CA PHE A 13 -0.42 7.94 -5.85
C PHE A 13 -0.27 8.42 -7.30
N SER A 14 -0.51 9.71 -7.56
CA SER A 14 -0.31 10.28 -8.89
C SER A 14 1.13 10.13 -9.36
N LYS A 15 2.11 10.44 -8.51
CA LYS A 15 3.54 10.26 -8.85
C LYS A 15 3.89 8.81 -9.15
N LEU A 16 3.40 7.87 -8.34
CA LEU A 16 3.65 6.44 -8.57
C LEU A 16 3.12 6.00 -9.95
N ILE A 17 1.95 6.49 -10.36
CA ILE A 17 1.40 6.21 -11.69
C ILE A 17 2.22 6.86 -12.80
N GLU A 18 2.62 8.12 -12.62
CA GLU A 18 3.50 8.84 -13.56
C GLU A 18 4.85 8.13 -13.74
N ASP A 19 5.38 7.55 -12.67
CA ASP A 19 6.61 6.74 -12.66
C ASP A 19 6.41 5.34 -13.27
N GLY A 20 5.18 4.99 -13.66
CA GLY A 20 4.84 3.74 -14.35
C GLY A 20 4.43 2.58 -13.44
N HIS A 21 4.25 2.83 -12.14
CA HIS A 21 3.78 1.83 -11.20
C HIS A 21 2.26 1.61 -11.30
N LYS A 22 1.83 0.44 -10.84
CA LYS A 22 0.41 0.11 -10.64
C LYS A 22 0.12 0.06 -9.14
N VAL A 23 -0.83 0.87 -8.68
CA VAL A 23 -1.22 0.94 -7.27
C VAL A 23 -2.45 0.07 -7.04
N PHE A 24 -2.39 -0.87 -6.10
CA PHE A 24 -3.51 -1.75 -5.76
C PHE A 24 -3.91 -1.57 -4.30
N ILE A 25 -5.21 -1.65 -4.02
CA ILE A 25 -5.74 -1.52 -2.65
C ILE A 25 -6.20 -2.88 -2.16
N TRP A 26 -5.58 -3.35 -1.08
CA TRP A 26 -5.93 -4.61 -0.45
C TRP A 26 -6.54 -4.35 0.91
N SER A 27 -7.71 -4.94 1.18
CA SER A 27 -8.38 -4.71 2.46
C SER A 27 -8.79 -6.01 3.13
N GLY A 28 -8.43 -6.14 4.41
CA GLY A 28 -8.80 -7.30 5.25
C GLY A 28 -10.25 -7.27 5.75
N VAL A 29 -11.00 -6.20 5.48
CA VAL A 29 -12.41 -6.04 5.89
C VAL A 29 -13.38 -6.07 4.71
N GLY A 30 -12.92 -6.50 3.52
CA GLY A 30 -13.70 -6.60 2.29
C GLY A 30 -13.42 -5.48 1.29
N ILE A 31 -14.10 -5.52 0.14
CA ILE A 31 -13.84 -4.60 -0.99
C ILE A 31 -14.22 -3.15 -0.62
N ARG A 32 -13.33 -2.20 -0.93
CA ARG A 32 -13.39 -0.78 -0.52
C ARG A 32 -13.82 0.18 -1.63
N THR A 33 -14.53 -0.27 -2.66
CA THR A 33 -14.89 0.55 -3.84
C THR A 33 -15.54 1.88 -3.47
N LYS A 34 -16.55 1.88 -2.59
CA LYS A 34 -17.24 3.11 -2.16
C LYS A 34 -16.32 4.11 -1.44
N ASP A 35 -15.30 3.62 -0.75
CA ASP A 35 -14.34 4.50 -0.09
C ASP A 35 -13.37 5.11 -1.10
N MET A 36 -12.95 4.36 -2.12
CA MET A 36 -12.12 4.90 -3.19
C MET A 36 -12.86 5.96 -3.99
N GLU A 37 -14.15 5.75 -4.28
CA GLU A 37 -15.02 6.74 -4.92
C GLU A 37 -15.18 8.00 -4.05
N ARG A 38 -15.51 7.83 -2.77
CA ARG A 38 -15.71 8.94 -1.83
C ARG A 38 -14.44 9.78 -1.62
N LEU A 39 -13.27 9.14 -1.69
CA LEU A 39 -11.96 9.77 -1.45
C LEU A 39 -11.28 10.23 -2.73
N ASP A 40 -11.96 10.09 -3.89
CA ASP A 40 -11.44 10.48 -5.20
C ASP A 40 -10.09 9.80 -5.54
N LEU A 41 -10.02 8.49 -5.28
CA LEU A 41 -8.83 7.65 -5.55
C LEU A 41 -9.06 6.64 -6.66
N THR A 42 -10.28 6.49 -7.17
CA THR A 42 -10.63 5.44 -8.15
C THR A 42 -9.75 5.49 -9.40
N GLU A 43 -9.44 6.68 -9.92
CA GLU A 43 -8.59 6.86 -11.10
C GLU A 43 -7.09 6.70 -10.77
N LEU A 44 -6.74 6.66 -9.48
CA LEU A 44 -5.36 6.56 -9.00
C LEU A 44 -5.00 5.14 -8.53
N ILE A 45 -5.82 4.15 -8.86
CA ILE A 45 -5.59 2.75 -8.51
C ILE A 45 -5.88 1.83 -9.69
N SER A 46 -5.15 0.73 -9.77
CA SER A 46 -5.27 -0.31 -10.80
C SER A 46 -6.21 -1.45 -10.41
N GLY A 47 -6.61 -1.54 -9.13
CA GLY A 47 -7.52 -2.58 -8.67
C GLY A 47 -7.71 -2.59 -7.15
N ILE A 48 -8.76 -3.28 -6.71
CA ILE A 48 -9.12 -3.46 -5.31
C ILE A 48 -9.33 -4.94 -5.04
N PHE A 49 -8.68 -5.47 -4.01
CA PHE A 49 -8.74 -6.88 -3.65
C PHE A 49 -9.06 -7.08 -2.17
N VAL A 50 -9.58 -8.27 -1.86
CA VAL A 50 -9.68 -8.73 -0.47
C VAL A 50 -8.31 -9.26 -0.04
N LYS A 51 -7.80 -8.77 1.08
CA LYS A 51 -6.51 -9.16 1.61
C LYS A 51 -6.60 -10.53 2.28
N PRO A 52 -5.74 -11.51 1.95
CA PRO A 52 -5.61 -12.71 2.77
C PRO A 52 -5.09 -12.34 4.16
N ILE A 53 -5.75 -12.84 5.21
CA ILE A 53 -5.36 -12.59 6.61
C ILE A 53 -4.51 -13.73 7.20
N THR A 54 -4.44 -14.87 6.51
CA THR A 54 -3.62 -16.06 6.83
C THR A 54 -3.27 -16.77 5.53
N GLU A 55 -2.22 -17.61 5.54
CA GLU A 55 -1.78 -18.39 4.37
C GLU A 55 -1.59 -17.48 3.15
N PHE A 56 -0.74 -16.47 3.26
CA PHE A 56 -0.74 -15.32 2.35
C PHE A 56 -0.58 -15.70 0.87
N GLU A 57 0.35 -16.60 0.53
CA GLU A 57 0.57 -17.05 -0.85
C GLU A 57 -0.63 -17.83 -1.41
N ASP A 58 -1.10 -18.87 -0.73
CA ASP A 58 -2.31 -19.62 -1.13
C ASP A 58 -3.55 -18.72 -1.16
N GLY A 59 -3.54 -17.68 -0.33
CA GLY A 59 -4.55 -16.64 -0.26
C GLY A 59 -4.67 -15.83 -1.55
N LEU A 60 -3.60 -15.64 -2.32
CA LEU A 60 -3.66 -14.92 -3.59
C LEU A 60 -4.59 -15.63 -4.57
N ASP A 61 -4.43 -16.94 -4.72
CA ASP A 61 -5.30 -17.74 -5.59
C ASP A 61 -6.74 -17.78 -5.04
N ARG A 62 -6.89 -17.98 -3.72
CA ARG A 62 -8.20 -18.05 -3.06
C ARG A 62 -9.03 -16.77 -3.23
N PHE A 63 -8.38 -15.61 -3.27
CA PHE A 63 -9.04 -14.31 -3.41
C PHE A 63 -8.90 -13.71 -4.81
N ASP A 64 -8.41 -14.49 -5.79
CA ASP A 64 -8.19 -14.07 -7.19
C ASP A 64 -7.39 -12.76 -7.29
N VAL A 65 -6.33 -12.68 -6.49
CA VAL A 65 -5.48 -11.50 -6.39
C VAL A 65 -4.41 -11.57 -7.46
N GLN A 66 -4.59 -10.78 -8.51
CA GLN A 66 -3.63 -10.69 -9.60
C GLN A 66 -3.36 -9.23 -10.01
N PRO A 67 -2.10 -8.83 -10.20
CA PRO A 67 -0.87 -9.63 -10.05
C PRO A 67 -0.49 -9.89 -8.59
N ARG A 68 0.42 -10.84 -8.35
CA ARG A 68 1.15 -10.95 -7.07
C ARG A 68 1.90 -9.62 -6.83
N PRO A 69 1.87 -9.05 -5.61
CA PRO A 69 2.51 -7.77 -5.34
C PRO A 69 4.02 -7.90 -5.36
N ASP A 70 4.69 -6.88 -5.89
CA ASP A 70 6.15 -6.75 -5.84
C ASP A 70 6.62 -6.03 -4.57
N PHE A 71 5.75 -5.19 -3.97
CA PHE A 71 6.06 -4.36 -2.81
C PHE A 71 4.80 -4.01 -2.03
N VAL A 72 4.72 -4.40 -0.75
CA VAL A 72 3.53 -4.19 0.11
C VAL A 72 3.76 -3.05 1.11
N ILE A 73 2.78 -2.15 1.23
CA ILE A 73 2.72 -1.14 2.30
C ILE A 73 1.54 -1.48 3.20
N ASP A 74 1.81 -1.85 4.46
CA ASP A 74 0.75 -2.26 5.39
C ASP A 74 1.17 -1.99 6.85
N ASP A 75 0.20 -1.77 7.73
CA ASP A 75 0.43 -1.62 9.16
C ASP A 75 0.41 -2.95 9.93
N HIS A 76 0.06 -4.05 9.24
CA HIS A 76 0.24 -5.41 9.72
C HIS A 76 1.56 -6.00 9.26
N ARG A 77 2.44 -6.30 10.21
CA ARG A 77 3.80 -6.77 9.92
C ARG A 77 3.86 -8.07 9.10
N GLU A 78 2.97 -9.03 9.39
CA GLU A 78 3.06 -10.39 8.84
C GLU A 78 2.91 -10.43 7.31
N ILE A 79 2.04 -9.61 6.72
CA ILE A 79 1.86 -9.59 5.26
C ILE A 79 3.05 -8.92 4.56
N VAL A 80 3.64 -7.90 5.19
CA VAL A 80 4.87 -7.27 4.69
C VAL A 80 6.05 -8.23 4.77
N GLU A 81 6.14 -9.01 5.85
CA GLU A 81 7.18 -10.04 6.00
C GLU A 81 6.99 -11.20 5.00
N ALA A 82 5.77 -11.47 4.55
CA ALA A 82 5.48 -12.52 3.58
C ALA A 82 5.79 -12.13 2.12
N PHE A 83 5.53 -10.88 1.74
CA PHE A 83 5.66 -10.42 0.35
C PHE A 83 6.82 -9.43 0.11
N GLY A 84 7.42 -8.91 1.18
CA GLY A 84 8.35 -7.79 1.10
C GLY A 84 7.65 -6.44 0.99
N GLY A 85 8.38 -5.37 1.33
CA GLY A 85 7.87 -4.00 1.31
C GLY A 85 8.14 -3.24 2.60
N ILE A 86 7.18 -2.44 3.06
CA ILE A 86 7.36 -1.57 4.23
C ILE A 86 6.22 -1.74 5.23
N HIS A 87 6.61 -2.06 6.46
CA HIS A 87 5.73 -1.98 7.61
C HIS A 87 5.67 -0.54 8.12
N ILE A 88 4.45 0.00 8.21
CA ILE A 88 4.18 1.38 8.63
C ILE A 88 3.36 1.44 9.92
N GLU A 89 3.36 2.59 10.59
CA GLU A 89 2.51 2.77 11.76
C GLU A 89 1.06 3.04 11.34
N PRO A 90 0.07 2.48 12.07
CA PRO A 90 -1.35 2.73 11.81
C PRO A 90 -1.69 4.22 11.78
N TYR A 91 -2.59 4.60 10.88
CA TYR A 91 -3.09 5.96 10.75
C TYR A 91 -4.52 6.06 11.31
N TYR A 92 -4.69 6.64 12.50
CA TYR A 92 -6.01 6.74 13.13
C TYR A 92 -6.71 8.08 12.91
N PHE A 93 -5.95 9.17 12.89
CA PHE A 93 -6.46 10.53 12.80
C PHE A 93 -5.49 11.38 11.99
N ARG A 94 -6.03 12.41 11.33
CA ARG A 94 -5.18 13.36 10.62
C ARG A 94 -4.24 14.13 11.54
N ALA A 95 -2.95 14.03 11.22
CA ALA A 95 -1.89 14.86 11.76
C ALA A 95 -1.19 15.55 10.58
N ALA A 96 -1.07 16.88 10.61
CA ALA A 96 -0.50 17.64 9.50
C ALA A 96 1.01 17.38 9.33
N GLU A 97 1.66 16.96 10.42
CA GLU A 97 3.08 16.65 10.51
C GLU A 97 3.41 15.19 10.10
N ASP A 98 2.41 14.40 9.70
CA ASP A 98 2.62 13.03 9.22
C ASP A 98 3.23 13.04 7.82
N GLY A 99 4.56 12.85 7.76
CA GLY A 99 5.34 12.74 6.54
C GLY A 99 5.47 11.32 5.97
N GLN A 100 4.74 10.32 6.50
CA GLN A 100 4.98 8.91 6.10
C GLN A 100 4.76 8.66 4.62
N MET A 101 3.81 9.36 3.96
CA MET A 101 3.59 9.16 2.53
C MET A 101 4.81 9.53 1.68
N ASP A 102 5.60 10.51 2.12
CA ASP A 102 6.84 10.88 1.44
C ASP A 102 7.95 9.85 1.64
N ASP A 103 8.08 9.37 2.88
CA ASP A 103 9.03 8.31 3.21
C ASP A 103 8.70 7.02 2.44
N ILE A 104 7.40 6.69 2.29
CA ILE A 104 6.92 5.57 1.48
C ILE A 104 7.30 5.77 0.01
N TYR A 105 7.02 6.95 -0.56
CA TYR A 105 7.37 7.24 -1.96
C TYR A 105 8.86 7.04 -2.22
N GLN A 106 9.72 7.68 -1.40
CA GLN A 106 11.17 7.55 -1.54
C GLN A 106 11.61 6.09 -1.44
N SER A 107 11.00 5.32 -0.55
CA SER A 107 11.37 3.92 -0.35
C SER A 107 10.96 3.02 -1.51
N ILE A 108 9.82 3.30 -2.16
CA ILE A 108 9.40 2.61 -3.39
C ILE A 108 10.38 2.95 -4.52
N THR A 109 10.79 4.22 -4.65
CA THR A 109 11.80 4.64 -5.61
C THR A 109 13.13 3.92 -5.39
N ASP A 110 13.65 3.93 -4.16
CA ASP A 110 14.89 3.23 -3.80
C ASP A 110 14.82 1.74 -4.16
N PHE A 111 13.69 1.09 -3.85
CA PHE A 111 13.49 -0.33 -4.13
C PHE A 111 13.39 -0.61 -5.63
N SER A 112 12.68 0.22 -6.39
CA SER A 112 12.56 0.10 -7.84
C SER A 112 13.94 0.19 -8.53
N GLU A 113 14.82 1.05 -8.03
CA GLU A 113 16.15 1.27 -8.60
C GLU A 113 17.19 0.23 -8.14
N THR A 114 17.12 -0.22 -6.87
CA THR A 114 18.22 -0.95 -6.23
C THR A 114 17.82 -2.30 -5.63
N GLY A 115 16.52 -2.61 -5.56
CA GLY A 115 15.97 -3.75 -4.84
C GLY A 115 16.04 -3.64 -3.32
N LYS A 116 16.37 -2.45 -2.76
CA LYS A 116 16.52 -2.20 -1.33
C LYS A 116 15.96 -0.84 -0.93
N SER A 117 15.66 -0.67 0.35
CA SER A 117 15.35 0.63 0.95
C SER A 117 16.02 0.76 2.32
N THR A 118 16.34 2.01 2.71
CA THR A 118 16.86 2.32 4.05
C THR A 118 15.77 2.59 5.08
N HIS A 119 14.49 2.54 4.68
CA HIS A 119 13.37 2.77 5.58
C HIS A 119 13.35 1.75 6.72
N ARG A 120 13.09 2.24 7.96
CA ARG A 120 13.15 1.41 9.18
C ARG A 120 12.24 0.18 9.13
N GLY A 121 11.10 0.32 8.43
CA GLY A 121 10.09 -0.72 8.28
C GLY A 121 10.31 -1.65 7.09
N PHE A 122 11.39 -1.46 6.31
CA PHE A 122 11.64 -2.24 5.10
C PHE A 122 11.87 -3.73 5.43
N LYS A 123 11.23 -4.60 4.67
CA LYS A 123 11.41 -6.05 4.65
C LYS A 123 11.77 -6.47 3.24
N CYS A 124 12.84 -7.23 3.12
CA CYS A 124 13.23 -7.83 1.85
C CYS A 124 12.14 -8.82 1.40
N PRO A 125 11.74 -8.82 0.12
CA PRO A 125 10.94 -9.89 -0.46
C PRO A 125 11.64 -11.25 -0.39
#